data_AF-A0A542GA44-F1
#
_entry.id   AF-A0A542GA44-F1
#
_cell.length_a   1.000
_cell.length_b   1.000
_cell.length_c   1.000
_cell.angle_alpha   90.00
_cell.angle_beta   90.00
_cell.angle_gamma   90.00
#
_symmetry.space_group_name_H-M   'P 1'
#
loop_
_entity.id
_entity.type
_entity.pdbx_description
1 polymer ?
#
loop_
_entity_poly.entity_id
_entity_poly.type
_entity_poly.pdbx_seq_one_letter_code
_entity_poly.pdbx_strand_id
1 'polypeptide(L)'
;MSSYDPPTSYSSPAVPPAPGSAPQVNVGKGKGRIRRFAASAGPIQLTRVVLGAILGLLFILTWVGTGPAAVDAGSPSKWKSDLAAASVKNDVNNGETKGAPQQSVVNGWYANDIAAITATQNTYIAASSARNGTLLTLLGLGFAGELILRGLDRARLSAANAGAPQRTHVQ
;
A
#
# COMPACT_ATOMS: atom_id res chain seq x y z
N MET A 1 44.74 -80.10 27.02
CA MET A 1 44.42 -79.74 28.42
C MET A 1 43.63 -78.45 28.38
N SER A 2 42.33 -78.53 28.62
CA SER A 2 41.40 -77.40 28.59
C SER A 2 41.01 -77.08 30.03
N SER A 3 41.31 -75.87 30.49
CA SER A 3 41.06 -75.40 31.85
C SER A 3 39.65 -74.83 31.95
N TYR A 4 38.95 -75.13 33.04
CA TYR A 4 37.61 -74.69 33.37
C TYR A 4 37.62 -73.76 34.60
N ASP A 5 36.48 -73.10 34.84
CA ASP A 5 35.99 -72.32 36.00
C ASP A 5 36.13 -70.78 36.00
N PRO A 6 35.17 -70.02 36.60
CA PRO A 6 33.71 -70.20 36.73
C PRO A 6 32.90 -68.88 36.47
N PRO A 7 31.54 -68.87 36.52
CA PRO A 7 30.73 -67.69 36.18
C PRO A 7 30.38 -66.83 37.40
N THR A 8 30.35 -65.51 37.25
CA THR A 8 29.70 -64.60 38.21
C THR A 8 28.69 -63.71 37.49
N SER A 9 27.43 -64.14 37.54
CA SER A 9 26.27 -63.28 37.31
C SER A 9 26.01 -62.45 38.55
N TYR A 10 26.00 -61.13 38.41
CA TYR A 10 25.13 -60.26 39.21
C TYR A 10 24.45 -59.28 38.27
N SER A 11 23.23 -59.65 37.90
CA SER A 11 22.20 -58.78 37.36
C SER A 11 21.80 -57.76 38.43
N SER A 12 22.13 -56.49 38.23
CA SER A 12 21.48 -55.37 38.92
C SER A 12 20.55 -54.62 37.95
N PRO A 13 19.29 -54.39 38.33
CA PRO A 13 18.23 -53.87 37.46
C PRO A 13 18.41 -52.39 37.09
N ALA A 14 17.85 -52.05 35.92
CA ALA A 14 17.92 -50.78 35.24
C ALA A 14 17.49 -49.57 36.09
N VAL A 15 18.37 -48.58 36.18
CA VAL A 15 18.01 -47.21 36.57
C VAL A 15 17.29 -46.56 35.38
N PRO A 16 16.08 -46.01 35.53
CA PRO A 16 15.38 -45.35 34.43
C PRO A 16 16.15 -44.11 33.96
N PRO A 17 16.34 -43.89 32.64
CA PRO A 17 16.91 -42.64 32.16
C PRO A 17 15.97 -41.48 32.51
N ALA A 18 16.56 -40.39 33.00
CA ALA A 18 15.86 -39.15 33.34
C ALA A 18 14.97 -38.67 32.17
N PRO A 19 13.78 -38.08 32.45
CA PRO A 19 12.86 -37.66 31.41
C PRO A 19 13.51 -36.67 30.46
N GLY A 20 13.31 -36.94 29.17
CA GLY A 20 13.90 -36.24 28.04
C GLY A 20 13.76 -34.73 28.12
N SER A 21 14.82 -34.08 27.66
CA SER A 21 14.94 -32.65 27.47
C SER A 21 13.68 -32.07 26.81
N ALA A 22 12.98 -31.20 27.53
CA ALA A 22 11.91 -30.39 26.96
C ALA A 22 12.43 -29.65 25.71
N PRO A 23 11.62 -29.46 24.65
CA PRO A 23 12.03 -28.64 23.53
C PRO A 23 12.30 -27.23 24.04
N GLN A 24 13.56 -26.78 23.96
CA GLN A 24 13.90 -25.40 24.25
C GLN A 24 13.17 -24.52 23.23
N VAL A 25 12.08 -23.88 23.65
CA VAL A 25 11.44 -22.83 22.90
C VAL A 25 12.44 -21.68 22.83
N ASN A 26 13.08 -21.54 21.67
CA ASN A 26 13.97 -20.44 21.36
C ASN A 26 13.13 -19.14 21.30
N VAL A 27 12.89 -18.50 22.46
CA VAL A 27 12.32 -17.15 22.54
C VAL A 27 13.43 -16.14 22.24
N GLY A 28 13.96 -16.22 21.02
CA GLY A 28 15.09 -15.45 20.53
C GLY A 28 14.66 -14.31 19.62
N LYS A 29 14.30 -13.18 20.21
CA LYS A 29 14.49 -11.81 19.64
C LYS A 29 13.95 -11.56 18.23
N GLY A 30 12.63 -11.37 18.14
CA GLY A 30 11.96 -10.69 17.01
C GLY A 30 12.32 -9.20 16.82
N LYS A 31 13.28 -8.64 17.57
CA LYS A 31 13.75 -7.25 17.43
C LYS A 31 14.96 -7.09 16.47
N GLY A 32 15.52 -8.20 15.97
CA GLY A 32 16.74 -8.19 15.15
C GLY A 32 16.53 -8.07 13.64
N ARG A 33 15.33 -8.38 13.11
CA ARG A 33 15.10 -8.41 11.65
C ARG A 33 15.16 -7.02 11.03
N ILE A 34 14.70 -5.99 11.73
CA ILE A 34 14.66 -4.62 11.20
C ILE A 34 16.07 -3.98 11.19
N ARG A 35 16.94 -4.33 12.14
CA ARG A 35 18.31 -3.79 12.22
C ARG A 35 19.30 -4.40 11.21
N ARG A 36 19.05 -5.61 10.72
CA ARG A 36 19.98 -6.27 9.78
C ARG A 36 19.84 -5.81 8.32
N PHE A 37 18.73 -5.19 7.94
CA PHE A 37 18.60 -4.60 6.60
C PHE A 37 19.32 -3.25 6.47
N ALA A 38 19.55 -2.53 7.58
CA ALA A 38 20.23 -1.24 7.55
C ALA A 38 21.77 -1.36 7.56
N ALA A 39 22.33 -2.45 8.10
CA ALA A 39 23.77 -2.57 8.34
C ALA A 39 24.57 -3.25 7.22
N SER A 40 23.93 -3.82 6.20
CA SER A 40 24.59 -4.45 5.04
C SER A 40 24.03 -3.99 3.69
N ALA A 41 23.12 -3.02 3.68
CA ALA A 41 22.60 -2.42 2.47
C ALA A 41 23.62 -1.43 1.93
N GLY A 42 24.14 -1.64 0.72
CA GLY A 42 24.93 -0.63 0.03
C GLY A 42 24.17 0.71 -0.05
N PRO A 43 24.86 1.85 -0.24
CA PRO A 43 24.24 3.18 -0.20
C PRO A 43 23.01 3.32 -1.12
N ILE A 44 23.02 2.63 -2.27
CA ILE A 44 21.91 2.63 -3.24
C ILE A 44 20.64 1.97 -2.67
N GLN A 45 20.79 0.94 -1.84
CA GLN A 45 19.66 0.26 -1.22
C GLN A 45 19.05 1.08 -0.07
N LEU A 46 19.87 1.85 0.66
CA LEU A 46 19.36 2.87 1.58
C LEU A 46 18.56 3.94 0.82
N THR A 47 19.10 4.45 -0.29
CA THR A 47 18.41 5.43 -1.14
C THR A 47 17.07 4.91 -1.64
N ARG A 48 16.98 3.65 -2.09
CA ARG A 48 15.71 3.01 -2.49
C ARG A 48 14.69 3.02 -1.35
N VAL A 49 15.10 2.60 -0.15
CA VAL A 49 14.19 2.53 1.00
C VAL A 49 13.70 3.92 1.40
N VAL A 50 14.59 4.92 1.46
CA VAL A 50 14.23 6.29 1.82
C VAL A 50 13.30 6.90 0.77
N LEU A 51 13.64 6.80 -0.51
CA LEU A 51 12.81 7.32 -1.60
C LEU A 51 11.43 6.65 -1.62
N GLY A 52 11.41 5.32 -1.49
CA GLY A 52 10.16 4.55 -1.43
C GLY A 52 9.30 4.90 -0.22
N ALA A 53 9.93 5.12 0.95
CA ALA A 53 9.20 5.53 2.16
C ALA A 53 8.60 6.93 2.00
N ILE A 54 9.35 7.90 1.44
CA ILE A 54 8.85 9.25 1.19
C ILE A 54 7.69 9.22 0.19
N LEU A 55 7.86 8.54 -0.95
CA LEU A 55 6.82 8.44 -1.96
C LEU A 55 5.58 7.71 -1.43
N GLY A 56 5.77 6.64 -0.66
CA GLY A 56 4.67 5.92 0.00
C GLY A 56 3.92 6.79 1.00
N LEU A 57 4.64 7.57 1.82
CA LEU A 57 4.02 8.51 2.73
C LEU A 57 3.21 9.59 2.00
N LEU A 58 3.80 10.20 0.96
CA LEU A 58 3.12 11.19 0.12
C LEU A 58 1.88 10.60 -0.55
N PHE A 59 1.94 9.35 -1.00
CA PHE A 59 0.81 8.65 -1.59
C PHE A 59 -0.35 8.51 -0.61
N ILE A 60 -0.06 8.08 0.62
CA ILE A 60 -1.05 7.93 1.68
C ILE A 60 -1.66 9.29 2.05
N LEU A 61 -0.82 10.30 2.25
CA LEU A 61 -1.27 11.67 2.57
C LEU A 61 -2.17 12.23 1.45
N THR A 62 -1.79 12.01 0.18
CA THR A 62 -2.61 12.42 -0.97
C THR A 62 -3.94 11.68 -0.97
N TRP A 63 -3.94 10.36 -0.77
CA TRP A 63 -5.16 9.54 -0.78
C TRP A 63 -6.20 10.01 0.25
N VAL A 64 -5.74 10.25 1.49
CA VAL A 64 -6.60 10.63 2.62
C VAL A 64 -6.96 12.11 2.56
N GLY A 65 -6.00 12.98 2.24
CA GLY A 65 -6.16 14.43 2.33
C GLY A 65 -6.85 15.10 1.14
N THR A 66 -6.92 14.45 -0.02
CA THR A 66 -7.48 15.06 -1.25
C THR A 66 -8.68 14.30 -1.81
N GLY A 67 -9.33 13.46 -0.99
CA GLY A 67 -10.53 12.75 -1.39
C GLY A 67 -11.71 13.69 -1.66
N PRO A 68 -12.69 13.31 -2.50
CA PRO A 68 -13.89 14.11 -2.75
C PRO A 68 -14.71 14.41 -1.49
N ALA A 69 -14.60 13.56 -0.47
CA ALA A 69 -15.21 13.78 0.85
C ALA A 69 -14.60 14.96 1.61
N ALA A 70 -13.36 15.38 1.31
CA ALA A 70 -12.71 16.52 1.95
C ALA A 70 -13.21 17.88 1.41
N VAL A 71 -13.95 17.88 0.31
CA VAL A 71 -14.47 19.09 -0.36
C VAL A 71 -15.99 19.08 -0.48
N ASP A 72 -16.68 18.31 0.37
CA ASP A 72 -18.15 18.18 0.41
C ASP A 72 -18.80 17.91 -0.95
N ALA A 73 -18.11 17.21 -1.86
CA ALA A 73 -18.58 17.01 -3.23
C ALA A 73 -19.70 15.95 -3.36
N GLY A 74 -20.40 15.65 -2.27
CA GLY A 74 -21.44 14.63 -2.22
C GLY A 74 -20.96 13.22 -2.56
N SER A 75 -21.91 12.31 -2.76
CA SER A 75 -21.62 10.93 -3.16
C SER A 75 -22.22 10.63 -4.53
N PRO A 76 -21.45 10.03 -5.47
CA PRO A 76 -21.97 9.62 -6.79
C PRO A 76 -23.19 8.71 -6.72
N SER A 77 -23.28 7.90 -5.65
CA SER A 77 -24.41 6.99 -5.43
C SER A 77 -25.75 7.70 -5.21
N LYS A 78 -25.74 8.98 -4.83
CA LYS A 78 -26.94 9.77 -4.49
C LYS A 78 -27.43 10.65 -5.63
N TRP A 79 -26.59 10.99 -6.60
CA TRP A 79 -26.96 11.92 -7.66
C TRP A 79 -28.22 11.53 -8.41
N LYS A 80 -28.39 10.25 -8.73
CA LYS A 80 -29.61 9.79 -9.42
C LYS A 80 -30.86 10.01 -8.56
N SER A 81 -30.80 9.74 -7.25
CA SER A 81 -31.92 10.01 -6.36
C SER A 81 -32.17 11.51 -6.18
N ASP A 82 -31.12 12.32 -6.14
CA ASP A 82 -31.23 13.76 -5.95
C ASP A 82 -31.86 14.43 -7.19
N LEU A 83 -31.46 14.02 -8.40
CA LEU A 83 -32.12 14.45 -9.64
C LEU A 83 -33.58 13.99 -9.69
N ALA A 84 -33.86 12.74 -9.31
CA ALA A 84 -35.23 12.23 -9.30
C ALA A 84 -36.10 12.99 -8.29
N ALA A 85 -35.58 13.30 -7.10
CA ALA A 85 -36.29 14.09 -6.10
C ALA A 85 -36.57 15.52 -6.59
N ALA A 86 -35.60 16.17 -7.24
CA ALA A 86 -35.80 17.48 -7.87
C ALA A 86 -36.87 17.43 -8.97
N SER A 87 -36.87 16.38 -9.80
CA SER A 87 -37.90 16.17 -10.84
C SER A 87 -39.28 16.01 -10.23
N VAL A 88 -39.44 15.12 -9.24
CA VAL A 88 -40.73 14.88 -8.58
C VAL A 88 -41.26 16.16 -7.93
N LYS A 89 -40.39 16.91 -7.24
CA LYS A 89 -40.75 18.21 -6.65
C LYS A 89 -41.23 19.20 -7.72
N ASN A 90 -40.54 19.25 -8.86
CA ASN A 90 -40.95 20.11 -9.97
C ASN A 90 -42.28 19.66 -10.59
N ASP A 91 -42.51 18.36 -10.74
CA ASP A 91 -43.74 17.81 -11.32
C ASP A 91 -44.96 18.14 -10.44
N VAL A 92 -44.83 17.99 -9.12
CA VAL A 92 -45.88 18.36 -8.15
C VAL A 92 -46.17 19.86 -8.24
N ASN A 93 -45.12 20.70 -8.17
CA ASN A 93 -45.29 22.15 -8.20
C ASN A 93 -45.83 22.63 -9.56
N ASN A 94 -45.42 22.04 -10.68
CA ASN A 94 -45.96 22.35 -12.00
C ASN A 94 -47.41 21.92 -12.13
N GLY A 95 -47.83 20.82 -11.51
CA GLY A 95 -49.24 20.41 -11.43
C GLY A 95 -50.12 21.50 -10.80
N GLU A 96 -49.63 22.14 -9.74
CA GLU A 96 -50.36 23.19 -9.00
C GLU A 96 -50.26 24.59 -9.62
N THR A 97 -49.28 24.83 -10.49
CA THR A 97 -48.99 26.17 -11.04
C THR A 97 -49.17 26.28 -12.55
N LYS A 98 -49.63 25.22 -13.22
CA LYS A 98 -49.73 25.16 -14.68
C LYS A 98 -50.58 26.31 -15.25
N GLY A 99 -49.98 27.08 -16.16
CA GLY A 99 -50.65 28.20 -16.83
C GLY A 99 -50.80 29.46 -15.99
N ALA A 100 -50.35 29.45 -14.72
CA ALA A 100 -50.34 30.61 -13.87
C ALA A 100 -49.00 31.36 -13.97
N PRO A 101 -48.96 32.69 -13.71
CA PRO A 101 -47.71 33.46 -13.73
C PRO A 101 -46.62 32.89 -12.82
N GLN A 102 -47.01 32.30 -11.68
CA GLN A 102 -46.07 31.68 -10.73
C GLN A 102 -45.33 30.45 -11.28
N GLN A 103 -45.75 29.87 -12.41
CA GLN A 103 -45.08 28.73 -13.04
C GLN A 103 -43.62 29.05 -13.41
N SER A 104 -43.36 30.30 -13.82
CA SER A 104 -42.01 30.79 -14.14
C SER A 104 -41.06 30.71 -12.93
N VAL A 105 -41.56 30.99 -11.73
CA VAL A 105 -40.80 30.94 -10.48
C VAL A 105 -40.49 29.49 -10.12
N VAL A 106 -41.47 28.58 -10.22
CA VAL A 106 -41.29 27.14 -9.97
C VAL A 106 -40.24 26.55 -10.89
N ASN A 107 -40.32 26.84 -12.19
CA ASN A 107 -39.33 26.39 -13.16
C ASN A 107 -37.92 26.94 -12.85
N GLY A 108 -37.83 28.17 -12.35
CA GLY A 108 -36.57 28.77 -11.91
C GLY A 108 -35.97 28.04 -10.69
N TRP A 109 -36.79 27.63 -9.73
CA TRP A 109 -36.35 26.84 -8.58
C TRP A 109 -35.87 25.46 -8.99
N TYR A 110 -36.58 24.80 -9.91
CA TYR A 110 -36.13 23.52 -10.45
C TYR A 110 -34.80 23.64 -11.19
N ALA A 111 -34.64 24.67 -12.02
CA ALA A 111 -33.37 24.95 -12.70
C ALA A 111 -32.22 25.19 -11.69
N ASN A 112 -32.50 25.87 -10.58
CA ASN A 112 -31.54 26.06 -9.49
C ASN A 112 -31.17 24.74 -8.80
N ASP A 113 -32.15 23.90 -8.49
CA ASP A 113 -31.92 22.58 -7.86
C ASP A 113 -31.03 21.70 -8.76
N ILE A 114 -31.28 21.67 -10.08
CA ILE A 114 -30.44 20.93 -11.04
C ILE A 114 -29.03 21.55 -11.15
N ALA A 115 -28.92 22.88 -11.15
CA ALA A 115 -27.62 23.56 -11.19
C ALA A 115 -26.77 23.23 -9.94
N ALA A 116 -27.38 23.20 -8.76
CA ALA A 116 -26.70 22.84 -7.51
C ALA A 116 -26.20 21.37 -7.53
N ILE A 117 -27.02 20.44 -8.01
CA ILE A 117 -26.61 19.04 -8.15
C ILE A 117 -25.47 18.92 -9.17
N THR A 118 -25.56 19.62 -10.30
CA THR A 118 -24.52 19.62 -11.35
C THR A 118 -23.21 20.22 -10.83
N ALA A 119 -23.27 21.29 -10.05
CA ALA A 119 -22.09 21.87 -9.41
C ALA A 119 -21.41 20.86 -8.48
N THR A 120 -22.20 20.13 -7.68
CA THR A 120 -21.70 19.07 -6.80
C THR A 120 -20.99 17.95 -7.59
N GLN A 121 -21.59 17.52 -8.71
CA GLN A 121 -20.98 16.54 -9.63
C GLN A 121 -19.65 17.03 -10.19
N ASN A 122 -19.60 18.27 -10.67
CA ASN A 122 -18.39 18.85 -11.24
C ASN A 122 -17.28 18.99 -10.21
N THR A 123 -17.59 19.43 -8.99
CA THR A 123 -16.63 19.48 -7.88
C THR A 123 -16.08 18.09 -7.57
N TYR A 124 -16.93 17.06 -7.55
CA TYR A 124 -16.51 15.68 -7.32
C TYR A 124 -15.53 15.21 -8.39
N ILE A 125 -15.86 15.43 -9.66
CA ILE A 125 -15.04 15.04 -10.81
C ILE A 125 -13.69 15.76 -10.77
N ALA A 126 -13.70 17.07 -10.52
CA ALA A 126 -12.48 17.87 -10.44
C ALA A 126 -11.57 17.40 -9.31
N ALA A 127 -12.11 17.23 -8.10
CA ALA A 127 -11.36 16.74 -6.94
C ALA A 127 -10.80 15.33 -7.17
N SER A 128 -11.63 14.42 -7.68
CA SER A 128 -11.19 13.05 -8.00
C SER A 128 -10.11 13.04 -9.08
N SER A 129 -10.22 13.90 -10.10
CA SER A 129 -9.24 13.98 -11.19
C SER A 129 -7.91 14.52 -10.71
N ALA A 130 -7.93 15.59 -9.90
CA ALA A 130 -6.72 16.17 -9.31
C ALA A 130 -6.01 15.16 -8.40
N ARG A 131 -6.75 14.46 -7.52
CA ARG A 131 -6.20 13.40 -6.67
C ARG A 131 -5.58 12.29 -7.52
N ASN A 132 -6.34 11.73 -8.46
CA ASN A 132 -5.87 10.61 -9.28
C ASN A 132 -4.65 11.01 -10.13
N GLY A 133 -4.63 12.22 -10.69
CA GLY A 133 -3.48 12.75 -11.42
C GLY A 133 -2.24 12.88 -10.54
N THR A 134 -2.40 13.32 -9.29
CA THR A 134 -1.31 13.41 -8.32
C THR A 134 -0.78 12.02 -7.96
N LEU A 135 -1.68 11.05 -7.69
CA LEU A 135 -1.30 9.67 -7.38
C LEU A 135 -0.56 9.02 -8.55
N LEU A 136 -1.02 9.22 -9.80
CA LEU A 136 -0.32 8.76 -10.99
C LEU A 136 1.07 9.39 -11.13
N THR A 137 1.21 10.67 -10.82
CA THR A 137 2.50 11.36 -10.82
C THR A 137 3.45 10.74 -9.79
N LEU A 138 2.97 10.46 -8.57
CA LEU A 138 3.78 9.81 -7.53
C LEU A 138 4.23 8.40 -7.94
N LEU A 139 3.34 7.63 -8.58
CA LEU A 139 3.69 6.31 -9.12
C LEU A 139 4.73 6.42 -10.25
N GLY A 140 4.57 7.39 -11.15
CA GLY A 140 5.52 7.69 -12.22
C GLY A 140 6.90 8.06 -11.68
N LEU A 141 6.96 8.91 -10.66
CA LEU A 141 8.21 9.27 -9.97
C LEU A 141 8.87 8.06 -9.31
N GLY A 142 8.09 7.19 -8.67
CA GLY A 142 8.60 5.95 -8.09
C GLY A 142 9.21 5.02 -9.14
N PHE A 143 8.52 4.84 -10.27
CA PHE A 143 9.01 4.01 -11.37
C PHE A 143 10.28 4.59 -12.01
N ALA A 144 10.29 5.90 -12.31
CA ALA A 144 11.45 6.59 -12.85
C ALA A 144 12.65 6.53 -11.90
N GLY A 145 12.43 6.77 -10.60
CA GLY A 145 13.45 6.66 -9.57
C GLY A 145 14.07 5.26 -9.50
N GLU A 146 13.24 4.21 -9.57
CA GLU A 146 13.72 2.83 -9.57
C GLU A 146 14.54 2.49 -10.82
N LEU A 147 14.15 2.97 -12.01
CA LEU A 147 14.93 2.78 -13.23
C LEU A 147 16.31 3.45 -13.15
N ILE A 148 16.37 4.68 -12.61
CA ILE A 148 17.63 5.42 -12.41
C ILE A 148 18.54 4.66 -11.45
N LEU A 149 18.00 4.22 -10.30
CA LEU A 149 18.78 3.50 -9.30
C LEU A 149 19.28 2.15 -9.84
N ARG A 150 18.46 1.43 -10.61
CA ARG A 150 18.90 0.20 -11.32
C ARG A 150 20.01 0.48 -12.34
N GLY A 151 19.92 1.59 -13.07
CA GLY A 151 20.97 2.01 -13.99
C GLY A 151 22.30 2.28 -13.29
N LEU A 152 22.27 2.98 -12.16
CA LEU A 152 23.45 3.29 -11.35
C LEU A 152 24.08 2.03 -10.75
N ASP A 153 23.28 1.08 -10.24
CA ASP A 153 23.77 -0.21 -9.77
C ASP A 153 24.52 -0.96 -10.88
N ARG A 154 23.92 -1.05 -12.08
CA ARG A 154 24.56 -1.71 -13.23
C ARG A 154 25.86 -1.04 -13.63
N ALA A 155 25.91 0.29 -13.71
CA ALA A 155 27.11 1.02 -14.06
C ALA A 155 28.24 0.80 -13.04
N ARG A 156 27.93 0.79 -11.74
CA ARG A 156 28.91 0.49 -10.68
C ARG A 156 29.47 -0.92 -10.80
N LEU A 157 28.60 -1.91 -11.02
CA LEU A 157 29.02 -3.30 -11.18
C LEU A 157 29.91 -3.49 -12.42
N SER A 158 29.55 -2.85 -13.54
CA SER A 158 30.38 -2.87 -14.76
C SER A 158 31.76 -2.24 -14.54
N ALA A 159 31.84 -1.11 -13.84
CA ALA A 159 33.12 -0.46 -13.53
C ALA A 159 33.99 -1.30 -12.58
N ALA A 160 33.38 -1.94 -11.58
CA ALA A 160 34.08 -2.84 -10.66
C ALA A 160 34.68 -4.06 -11.38
N ASN A 161 33.94 -4.64 -12.34
CA ASN A 161 34.41 -5.77 -13.13
C ASN A 161 35.53 -5.38 -14.11
N ALA A 162 35.50 -4.16 -14.65
CA ALA A 162 36.55 -3.66 -15.56
C ALA A 162 37.88 -3.35 -14.86
N GLY A 163 37.85 -3.05 -13.55
CA GLY A 163 39.05 -2.77 -12.74
C GLY A 163 39.69 -3.99 -12.07
N ALA A 164 39.10 -5.18 -12.19
CA ALA A 164 39.65 -6.40 -11.59
C ALA A 164 40.83 -6.93 -12.42
N PRO A 165 42.06 -7.00 -11.87
CA PRO A 165 43.20 -7.53 -12.62
C PRO A 165 42.95 -8.98 -13.01
N GLN A 166 43.03 -9.29 -14.30
CA GLN A 166 43.08 -10.66 -14.79
C GLN A 166 44.25 -11.36 -14.09
N ARG A 167 43.95 -12.28 -13.16
CA ARG A 167 44.95 -13.26 -12.71
C ARG A 167 45.27 -14.13 -13.92
N THR A 168 46.30 -13.74 -14.65
CA THR A 168 46.95 -14.59 -15.64
C THR A 168 47.50 -15.80 -14.90
N HIS A 169 46.77 -16.91 -14.98
CA HIS A 169 47.31 -18.23 -14.67
C HIS A 169 48.36 -18.53 -15.74
N VAL A 170 49.62 -18.23 -15.44
CA VAL A 170 50.76 -18.77 -16.19
C VAL A 170 50.99 -20.17 -15.61
N GLN A 171 50.71 -21.19 -16.43
CA GLN A 171 51.06 -22.59 -16.18
C GLN A 171 52.56 -22.80 -16.33
#